data_AF-A0A267E7Z7-F1
#
_entry.id   AF-A0A267E7Z7-F1
#
_cell.length_a   1.000
_cell.length_b   1.000
_cell.length_c   1.000
_cell.angle_alpha   90.00
_cell.angle_beta   90.00
_cell.angle_gamma   90.00
#
_symmetry.space_group_name_H-M   'P 1'
#
loop_
_entity.id
_entity.type
_entity.pdbx_description
1 polymer ?
#
loop_
_entity_poly.entity_id
_entity_poly.type
_entity_poly.pdbx_seq_one_letter_code
_entity_poly.pdbx_strand_id
1 'polypeptide(L)'
;ATEQRLEYFKSLARDGLIDSNGGIRAADSVPKLYDRMLSANKLVAKAIMLNVIKYTDQADKMAALCKNGGWQLLNQWLAEARRDENRALEKLLLEVFHRLPVTLDMLRSNDSAKMVKQIARPRTRPSCLTWPPA
;
A
#
# COMPACT_ATOMS: atom_id res chain seq x y z
N ALA A 1 9.17 9.59 -17.29
CA ALA A 1 8.62 9.00 -16.06
C ALA A 1 7.79 9.99 -15.23
N THR A 2 8.26 11.24 -15.04
CA THR A 2 7.56 12.27 -14.26
C THR A 2 6.26 12.75 -14.91
N GLU A 3 6.24 12.86 -16.25
CA GLU A 3 5.05 13.24 -17.01
C GLU A 3 3.90 12.24 -16.84
N GLN A 4 4.21 10.94 -16.94
CA GLN A 4 3.25 9.86 -16.72
C GLN A 4 2.70 9.84 -15.28
N ARG A 5 3.51 10.24 -14.29
CA ARG A 5 3.04 10.40 -12.89
C ARG A 5 2.03 11.53 -12.79
N LEU A 6 2.36 12.67 -13.41
CA LEU A 6 1.54 13.87 -13.37
C LEU A 6 0.22 13.67 -14.10
N GLU A 7 0.24 13.01 -15.27
CA GLU A 7 -0.95 12.70 -16.05
C GLU A 7 -1.89 11.75 -15.30
N TYR A 8 -1.34 10.68 -14.70
CA TYR A 8 -2.12 9.76 -13.88
C TYR A 8 -2.71 10.46 -12.63
N PHE A 9 -1.95 11.31 -11.96
CA PHE A 9 -2.46 12.07 -10.82
C PHE A 9 -3.58 13.05 -11.25
N LYS A 10 -3.40 13.73 -12.39
CA LYS A 10 -4.42 14.62 -12.96
C LYS A 10 -5.70 13.88 -13.35
N SER A 11 -5.62 12.64 -13.82
CA SER A 11 -6.82 11.85 -14.14
C SER A 11 -7.63 11.52 -12.88
N LEU A 12 -6.97 11.19 -11.76
CA LEU A 12 -7.64 10.98 -10.48
C LEU A 12 -8.33 12.25 -9.95
N ALA A 13 -7.69 13.42 -10.13
CA ALA A 13 -8.29 14.70 -9.77
C ALA A 13 -9.52 15.02 -10.64
N ARG A 14 -9.44 14.76 -11.95
CA ARG A 14 -10.55 14.96 -12.89
C ARG A 14 -11.74 14.07 -12.58
N ASP A 15 -11.48 12.82 -12.20
CA ASP A 15 -12.51 11.86 -11.78
C ASP A 15 -13.11 12.20 -10.40
N GLY A 16 -12.62 13.25 -9.72
CA GLY A 16 -13.10 13.68 -8.42
C GLY A 16 -12.73 12.74 -7.28
N LEU A 17 -11.74 11.86 -7.48
CA LEU A 17 -11.36 10.83 -6.50
C LEU A 17 -10.46 11.38 -5.38
N ILE A 18 -9.69 12.42 -5.70
CA ILE A 18 -8.74 13.04 -4.76
C ILE A 18 -9.14 14.47 -4.40
N ASP A 19 -8.81 14.88 -3.18
CA ASP A 19 -8.96 16.25 -2.69
C ASP A 19 -7.74 17.14 -3.01
N SER A 20 -7.81 18.39 -2.60
CA SER A 20 -6.76 19.40 -2.80
C SER A 20 -5.44 19.05 -2.09
N ASN A 21 -5.49 18.20 -1.06
CA ASN A 21 -4.33 17.74 -0.29
C ASN A 21 -3.76 16.43 -0.84
N GLY A 22 -4.37 15.87 -1.89
CA GLY A 22 -3.97 14.60 -2.50
C GLY A 22 -4.47 13.37 -1.76
N GLY A 23 -5.37 13.53 -0.77
CA GLY A 23 -6.07 12.44 -0.09
C GLY A 23 -7.35 12.04 -0.81
N ILE A 24 -8.05 11.01 -0.31
CA ILE A 24 -9.35 10.59 -0.82
C ILE A 24 -10.36 11.73 -0.65
N ARG A 25 -11.10 12.11 -1.69
CA ARG A 25 -12.06 13.23 -1.62
C ARG A 25 -13.20 12.99 -0.65
N ALA A 26 -13.91 11.87 -0.80
CA ALA A 26 -15.09 11.52 -0.01
C ALA A 26 -15.17 10.00 0.22
N ALA A 27 -15.81 9.57 1.30
CA ALA A 27 -16.04 8.13 1.54
C ALA A 27 -16.80 7.47 0.36
N ASP A 28 -17.73 8.20 -0.27
CA ASP A 28 -18.50 7.71 -1.42
C ASP A 28 -17.67 7.54 -2.70
N SER A 29 -16.50 8.19 -2.78
CA SER A 29 -15.56 8.01 -3.92
C SER A 29 -14.70 6.76 -3.79
N VAL A 30 -14.68 6.12 -2.62
CA VAL A 30 -13.85 4.95 -2.32
C VAL A 30 -14.13 3.75 -3.24
N PRO A 31 -15.38 3.36 -3.56
CA PRO A 31 -15.63 2.27 -4.50
C PRO A 31 -14.99 2.52 -5.88
N LYS A 32 -15.18 3.72 -6.43
CA LYS A 32 -14.59 4.10 -7.71
C LYS A 32 -13.06 4.15 -7.66
N LEU A 33 -12.50 4.62 -6.54
CA LEU A 33 -11.07 4.59 -6.31
C LEU A 33 -10.55 3.16 -6.23
N TYR A 34 -11.28 2.25 -5.58
CA TYR A 34 -10.93 0.84 -5.48
C TYR A 34 -10.93 0.16 -6.86
N ASP A 35 -11.93 0.42 -7.72
CA ASP A 35 -11.93 -0.05 -9.11
C ASP A 35 -10.70 0.44 -9.87
N ARG A 36 -10.32 1.71 -9.68
CA ARG A 36 -9.08 2.25 -10.26
C ARG A 36 -7.85 1.54 -9.71
N MET A 37 -7.81 1.21 -8.41
CA MET A 37 -6.72 0.44 -7.82
C MET A 37 -6.65 -0.97 -8.43
N LEU A 38 -7.77 -1.67 -8.61
CA LEU A 38 -7.79 -3.00 -9.24
C LEU A 38 -7.20 -2.97 -10.66
N SER A 39 -7.48 -1.92 -11.42
CA SER A 39 -6.92 -1.74 -12.77
C SER A 39 -5.44 -1.30 -12.80
N ALA A 40 -4.83 -0.99 -11.65
CA ALA A 40 -3.49 -0.43 -11.56
C ALA A 40 -2.38 -1.50 -11.64
N ASN A 41 -2.01 -1.88 -12.86
CA ASN A 41 -0.92 -2.85 -13.08
C ASN A 41 0.47 -2.22 -13.10
N LYS A 42 0.58 -0.92 -13.39
CA LYS A 42 1.87 -0.21 -13.46
C LYS A 42 2.34 0.19 -12.07
N LEU A 43 3.64 0.00 -11.78
CA LEU A 43 4.27 0.41 -10.52
C LEU A 43 3.99 1.89 -10.18
N VAL A 44 4.04 2.75 -11.19
CA VAL A 44 3.76 4.19 -11.04
C VAL A 44 2.33 4.44 -10.55
N ALA A 45 1.35 3.71 -11.08
CA ALA A 45 -0.05 3.83 -10.67
C ALA A 45 -0.24 3.32 -9.23
N LYS A 46 0.32 2.15 -8.90
CA LYS A 46 0.29 1.58 -7.53
C LYS A 46 0.89 2.57 -6.53
N ALA A 47 2.06 3.15 -6.82
CA ALA A 47 2.73 4.11 -5.94
C ALA A 47 1.91 5.40 -5.73
N ILE A 48 1.25 5.90 -6.78
CA ILE A 48 0.38 7.09 -6.65
C ILE A 48 -0.82 6.77 -5.77
N MET A 49 -1.50 5.64 -5.99
CA MET A 49 -2.64 5.22 -5.16
C MET A 49 -2.25 5.05 -3.69
N LEU A 50 -1.08 4.46 -3.42
CA LEU A 50 -0.55 4.34 -2.05
C LEU A 50 -0.29 5.70 -1.41
N ASN A 51 0.25 6.66 -2.17
CA ASN A 51 0.42 8.02 -1.65
C ASN A 51 -0.93 8.69 -1.37
N VAL A 52 -1.95 8.50 -2.22
CA VAL A 52 -3.31 9.02 -1.95
C VAL A 52 -3.85 8.49 -0.62
N ILE A 53 -3.70 7.19 -0.36
CA ILE A 53 -4.11 6.59 0.91
C ILE A 53 -3.28 7.16 2.07
N LYS A 54 -1.96 7.34 1.88
CA LYS A 54 -1.04 7.90 2.88
C LYS A 54 -1.38 9.34 3.29
N TYR A 55 -1.84 10.17 2.33
CA TYR A 55 -2.25 11.56 2.57
C TYR A 55 -3.72 11.70 3.00
N THR A 56 -4.44 10.59 3.15
CA THR A 56 -5.80 10.61 3.70
C THR A 56 -5.72 10.60 5.22
N ASP A 57 -6.08 11.72 5.86
CA ASP A 57 -6.04 11.83 7.34
C ASP A 57 -7.36 11.42 8.01
N GLN A 58 -8.46 11.34 7.26
CA GLN A 58 -9.78 11.05 7.82
C GLN A 58 -10.04 9.54 7.95
N ALA A 59 -10.32 9.09 9.18
CA ALA A 59 -10.45 7.68 9.52
C ALA A 59 -11.68 6.99 8.90
N ASP A 60 -12.77 7.72 8.65
CA ASP A 60 -13.98 7.24 7.97
C ASP A 60 -13.69 6.81 6.52
N LYS A 61 -12.87 7.58 5.79
CA LYS A 61 -12.44 7.26 4.43
C LYS A 61 -11.54 6.04 4.39
N MET A 62 -10.62 5.94 5.34
CA MET A 62 -9.75 4.76 5.49
C MET A 62 -10.55 3.51 5.87
N ALA A 63 -11.53 3.63 6.76
CA ALA A 63 -12.43 2.53 7.13
C ALA A 63 -13.29 2.08 5.94
N ALA A 64 -13.81 3.01 5.14
CA ALA A 64 -14.54 2.70 3.91
C ALA A 64 -13.66 1.93 2.91
N LEU A 65 -12.39 2.31 2.75
CA LEU A 65 -11.44 1.61 1.88
C LEU A 65 -11.21 0.17 2.35
N CYS A 66 -11.05 0.00 3.66
CA CYS A 66 -10.94 -1.32 4.28
C CYS A 66 -12.19 -2.18 4.06
N LYS A 67 -13.39 -1.61 4.23
CA LYS A 67 -14.68 -2.31 4.01
C LYS A 67 -14.87 -2.75 2.55
N ASN A 68 -14.39 -1.96 1.59
CA ASN A 68 -14.47 -2.28 0.16
C ASN A 68 -13.38 -3.24 -0.34
N GLY A 69 -12.66 -3.93 0.55
CA GLY A 69 -11.63 -4.90 0.16
C GLY A 69 -10.27 -4.29 -0.19
N GLY A 70 -10.07 -3.00 0.07
CA GLY A 70 -8.78 -2.33 -0.12
C GLY A 70 -7.65 -3.00 0.67
N TRP A 71 -7.95 -3.53 1.86
CA TRP A 71 -6.98 -4.28 2.67
C TRP A 71 -6.42 -5.52 1.95
N GLN A 72 -7.30 -6.33 1.33
CA GLN A 72 -6.89 -7.55 0.63
C GLN A 72 -6.02 -7.20 -0.58
N LEU A 73 -6.38 -6.16 -1.33
CA LEU A 73 -5.62 -5.66 -2.47
C LEU A 73 -4.23 -5.15 -2.05
N LEU A 74 -4.12 -4.42 -0.94
CA LEU A 74 -2.83 -3.98 -0.40
C LEU A 74 -1.95 -5.15 0.02
N ASN A 75 -2.51 -6.20 0.62
CA ASN A 75 -1.76 -7.41 0.96
C ASN A 75 -1.27 -8.14 -0.30
N GLN A 76 -2.09 -8.22 -1.35
CA GLN A 76 -1.68 -8.78 -2.64
C GLN A 76 -0.50 -8.00 -3.22
N TRP A 77 -0.56 -6.67 -3.25
CA TRP A 77 0.55 -5.83 -3.74
C TRP A 77 1.82 -5.97 -2.90
N LEU A 78 1.69 -6.23 -1.60
CA LEU A 78 2.83 -6.50 -0.72
C LEU A 78 3.49 -7.85 -1.04
N ALA A 79 2.69 -8.89 -1.29
CA ALA A 79 3.19 -10.18 -1.73
C ALA A 79 3.90 -10.07 -3.09
N GLU A 80 3.33 -9.34 -4.04
CA GLU A 80 3.94 -9.05 -5.34
C GLU A 80 5.26 -8.27 -5.19
N ALA A 81 5.27 -7.19 -4.39
CA ALA A 81 6.47 -6.39 -4.15
C ALA A 81 7.61 -7.23 -3.56
N ARG A 82 7.28 -8.18 -2.67
CA ARG A 82 8.25 -9.09 -2.05
C ARG A 82 8.77 -10.13 -3.04
N ARG A 83 7.91 -10.67 -3.91
CA ARG A 83 8.30 -11.58 -4.99
C ARG A 83 9.25 -10.91 -5.98
N ASP A 84 8.96 -9.66 -6.32
CA ASP A 84 9.73 -8.89 -7.30
C ASP A 84 10.95 -8.17 -6.65
N GLU A 85 11.24 -8.46 -5.37
CA GLU A 85 12.28 -7.84 -4.54
C GLU A 85 12.29 -6.29 -4.55
N ASN A 86 11.12 -5.67 -4.79
CA ASN A 86 10.97 -4.23 -4.89
C ASN A 86 10.84 -3.59 -3.49
N ARG A 87 11.98 -3.33 -2.87
CA ARG A 87 12.09 -2.73 -1.53
C ARG A 87 11.43 -1.35 -1.40
N ALA A 88 11.41 -0.56 -2.48
CA ALA A 88 10.81 0.77 -2.47
C ALA A 88 9.28 0.69 -2.32
N LEU A 89 8.63 -0.21 -3.08
CA LEU A 89 7.20 -0.45 -2.98
C LEU A 89 6.83 -1.13 -1.65
N GLU A 90 7.63 -2.10 -1.20
CA GLU A 90 7.46 -2.76 0.11
C GLU A 90 7.44 -1.73 1.24
N LYS A 91 8.42 -0.82 1.29
CA LYS A 91 8.49 0.23 2.32
C LYS A 91 7.27 1.16 2.27
N LEU A 92 6.86 1.59 1.08
CA LEU A 92 5.70 2.47 0.92
C LEU A 92 4.41 1.80 1.40
N LEU A 93 4.23 0.51 1.10
CA LEU A 93 3.11 -0.28 1.60
C LEU A 93 3.11 -0.36 3.12
N LEU A 94 4.27 -0.65 3.74
CA LEU A 94 4.41 -0.71 5.20
C LEU A 94 4.06 0.63 5.88
N GLU A 95 4.46 1.75 5.27
CA GLU A 95 4.09 3.09 5.76
C GLU A 95 2.56 3.31 5.72
N VAL A 96 1.89 2.87 4.66
CA VAL A 96 0.42 2.92 4.55
C VAL A 96 -0.24 2.01 5.59
N PHE A 97 0.27 0.79 5.78
CA PHE A 97 -0.23 -0.14 6.79
C PHE A 97 -0.14 0.42 8.21
N HIS A 98 0.89 1.21 8.52
CA HIS A 98 1.03 1.85 9.83
C HIS A 98 0.02 2.98 10.06
N ARG A 99 -0.42 3.67 9.00
CA ARG A 99 -1.38 4.78 9.08
C ARG A 99 -2.84 4.34 9.08
N LEU A 100 -3.14 3.20 8.48
CA LEU A 100 -4.49 2.66 8.48
C LEU A 100 -4.93 2.42 9.94
N PRO A 101 -6.17 2.77 10.32
CA PRO A 101 -6.71 2.47 11.65
C PRO A 101 -6.92 0.96 11.75
N VAL A 102 -5.85 0.26 12.10
CA VAL A 102 -5.84 -1.19 12.28
C VAL A 102 -6.55 -1.48 13.60
N THR A 103 -7.85 -1.71 13.54
CA THR A 103 -8.58 -2.32 14.65
C THR A 103 -8.17 -3.81 14.72
N LEU A 104 -7.82 -4.29 15.92
CA LEU A 104 -7.38 -5.65 16.23
C LEU A 104 -8.21 -6.77 15.53
N ASP A 105 -9.48 -6.51 15.22
CA ASP A 105 -10.36 -7.40 14.47
C ASP A 105 -9.86 -7.78 13.07
N MET A 106 -9.15 -6.88 12.37
CA MET A 106 -8.63 -7.14 11.01
C MET A 106 -7.32 -7.96 11.01
N LEU A 107 -6.52 -7.89 12.10
CA LEU A 107 -5.40 -8.80 12.33
C LEU A 107 -5.87 -10.22 12.64
N ARG A 108 -7.08 -10.38 13.18
CA ARG A 108 -7.62 -11.67 13.62
C ARG A 108 -8.20 -12.49 12.46
N SER A 109 -8.60 -11.85 11.37
CA SER A 109 -9.23 -12.50 10.20
C SER A 109 -8.30 -12.74 9.00
N ASN A 110 -7.10 -12.15 8.94
CA ASN A 110 -6.19 -12.31 7.80
C ASN A 110 -4.75 -12.58 8.27
N ASP A 111 -4.04 -13.45 7.54
CA ASP A 111 -2.63 -13.85 7.72
C ASP A 111 -1.60 -12.68 7.73
N SER A 112 -2.06 -11.43 7.70
CA SER A 112 -1.27 -10.20 7.80
C SER A 112 -0.37 -10.16 9.04
N ALA A 113 -0.82 -10.73 10.17
CA ALA A 113 0.03 -10.88 11.36
C ALA A 113 1.26 -11.76 11.09
N LYS A 114 1.11 -12.84 10.31
CA LYS A 114 2.23 -13.73 9.92
C LYS A 114 3.15 -13.02 8.93
N MET A 115 2.59 -12.30 7.95
CA MET A 115 3.38 -11.55 6.96
C MET A 115 4.20 -10.43 7.60
N VAL A 116 3.60 -9.59 8.45
CA VAL A 116 4.32 -8.52 9.18
C VAL A 116 5.40 -9.13 10.09
N LYS A 117 5.13 -10.26 10.75
CA LYS A 117 6.13 -10.97 11.58
C LYS A 117 7.27 -11.59 10.75
N GLN A 118 7.01 -12.01 9.51
CA GLN A 118 8.04 -12.46 8.56
C GLN A 118 8.84 -11.32 7.92
N ILE A 119 8.28 -10.11 7.87
CA ILE A 119 8.98 -8.89 7.41
C ILE A 119 9.85 -8.32 8.53
N ALA A 120 9.35 -8.35 9.77
CA ALA A 120 10.09 -7.92 10.96
C ALA A 120 11.25 -8.84 11.33
N ARG A 121 11.29 -10.07 10.80
CA ARG A 121 12.50 -10.90 10.84
C ARG A 121 13.48 -10.40 9.78
N PRO A 122 14.66 -9.86 10.16
CA PRO A 122 15.67 -9.55 9.17
C PRO A 122 15.95 -10.80 8.34
N ARG A 123 16.02 -10.67 7.00
CA ARG A 123 16.67 -11.66 6.15
C ARG A 123 18.12 -11.70 6.61
N THR A 124 18.44 -12.53 7.60
CA THR A 124 19.80 -12.95 7.86
C THR A 124 20.24 -13.63 6.56
N ARG A 125 21.02 -12.89 5.76
CA ARG A 125 21.89 -13.53 4.79
C ARG A 125 22.66 -14.58 5.60
N PRO A 126 22.67 -15.88 5.24
CA PRO A 126 23.70 -16.74 5.77
C PRO A 126 25.02 -16.14 5.29
N SER A 127 25.71 -15.42 6.19
CA SER A 127 27.07 -15.00 5.99
C SER A 127 27.94 -16.25 6.03
N CYS A 128 27.92 -17.03 4.95
CA CYS A 128 29.00 -17.95 4.64
C CYS A 128 30.14 -17.11 4.06
N LEU A 129 30.97 -16.56 4.95
CA LEU A 129 32.40 -16.35 4.70
C LEU A 129 33.08 -16.69 6.03
N THR A 130 33.56 -17.91 6.09
CA THR A 130 34.37 -18.51 7.14
C THR A 130 35.61 -17.66 7.41
N TRP A 131 35.88 -17.35 8.68
CA TRP A 131 37.20 -16.97 9.16
C TRP A 131 37.62 -17.99 10.22
N PRO A 132 38.80 -18.65 10.11
CA PRO A 132 39.23 -19.60 11.13
C PRO A 132 39.79 -18.85 12.34
N PRO A 133 39.65 -19.38 13.57
CA PRO A 133 40.41 -18.91 14.71
C PRO A 133 41.81 -19.53 14.70
N ALA A 134 42.80 -18.67 14.93
CA ALA A 134 44.17 -18.86 15.45
C ALA A 134 44.92 -20.16 15.10
#